data_AF-A0A1H6PD70-F1
#
_entry.id   AF-A0A1H6PD70-F1
#
_cell.length_a   1.000
_cell.length_b   1.000
_cell.length_c   1.000
_cell.angle_alpha   90.00
_cell.angle_beta   90.00
_cell.angle_gamma   90.00
#
_symmetry.space_group_name_H-M   'P 1'
#
loop_
_entity.id
_entity.type
_entity.pdbx_description
1 polymer ?
#
loop_
_entity_poly.entity_id
_entity_poly.type
_entity_poly.pdbx_seq_one_letter_code
_entity_poly.pdbx_strand_id
1 'polypeptide(L)'
;MNEQVAKLLGCLVLALALIGAGAAAAWKWQANAYDKLLADQGAAYQADLSSIAAAGVEQARQALEQQQVAQQALADLDAKSTREKADALAQNELLRRLYGGSQADNGKLRADVAAGQRRLRIAGTCSVGTGGGNMPQATSATSLGDAVTVELAPATGRTVFDIRAGIVSDQAALKALQAYVKRVCPLPTQANE
;
A
#
# COMPACT_ATOMS: atom_id res chain seq x y z
N MET A 1 42.95 -23.84 105.16
CA MET A 1 42.42 -22.88 104.16
C MET A 1 41.52 -21.92 104.91
N ASN A 2 41.86 -20.62 104.95
CA ASN A 2 41.15 -19.65 105.78
C ASN A 2 39.75 -19.36 105.21
N GLU A 3 38.74 -19.19 106.05
CA GLU A 3 37.33 -18.97 105.65
C GLU A 3 37.15 -17.80 104.65
N GLN A 4 38.01 -16.78 104.76
CA GLN A 4 38.05 -15.63 103.85
C GLN A 4 38.44 -16.03 102.42
N VAL A 5 39.35 -16.99 102.25
CA VAL A 5 39.78 -17.48 100.93
C VAL A 5 38.66 -18.29 100.27
N ALA A 6 37.91 -19.07 101.04
CA ALA A 6 36.76 -19.83 100.54
C ALA A 6 35.61 -18.92 100.08
N LYS A 7 35.32 -17.84 100.82
CA LYS A 7 34.32 -16.82 100.44
C LYS A 7 34.70 -16.07 99.16
N LEU A 8 35.97 -15.68 99.02
CA LEU A 8 36.49 -15.02 97.82
C LEU A 8 36.40 -15.93 96.57
N LEU A 9 36.79 -17.20 96.70
CA LEU A 9 36.66 -18.16 95.59
C LEU A 9 35.19 -18.38 95.19
N GLY A 10 34.28 -18.48 96.16
CA GLY A 10 32.85 -18.59 95.89
C GLY A 10 32.28 -17.39 95.13
N CYS A 11 32.64 -16.16 95.55
CA CYS A 11 32.25 -14.94 94.85
C CYS A 11 32.80 -14.88 93.42
N LEU A 12 34.03 -15.33 93.19
CA LEU A 12 34.67 -15.32 91.86
C LEU A 12 33.99 -16.31 90.91
N VAL A 13 33.66 -17.52 91.39
CA VAL A 13 32.89 -18.50 90.62
C VAL A 13 31.49 -17.99 90.28
N LEU A 14 30.80 -17.33 91.22
CA LEU A 14 29.50 -16.71 90.97
C LEU A 14 29.59 -15.58 89.94
N ALA A 15 30.60 -14.71 90.03
CA ALA A 15 30.80 -13.63 89.07
C ALA A 15 31.04 -14.17 87.65
N LEU A 16 31.88 -15.20 87.50
CA LEU A 16 32.13 -15.83 86.21
C LEU A 16 30.87 -16.52 85.64
N ALA A 17 30.07 -17.18 86.48
CA ALA A 17 28.82 -17.80 86.06
C ALA A 17 27.81 -16.76 85.54
N LEU A 18 27.68 -15.61 86.22
CA LEU A 18 26.78 -14.53 85.79
C LEU A 18 27.21 -13.90 84.47
N ILE A 19 28.53 -13.67 84.28
CA ILE A 19 29.08 -13.15 83.04
C ILE A 19 28.85 -14.14 81.88
N GLY A 20 29.07 -15.43 82.11
CA GLY A 20 28.83 -16.48 81.11
C GLY A 20 27.36 -16.59 80.70
N ALA A 21 26.43 -16.50 81.65
CA ALA A 21 25.00 -16.49 81.38
C ALA A 21 24.56 -15.26 80.57
N GLY A 22 25.07 -14.08 80.90
CA GLY A 22 24.82 -12.84 80.15
C GLY A 22 25.35 -12.91 78.71
N ALA A 23 26.56 -13.42 78.53
CA ALA A 23 27.15 -13.61 77.21
C ALA A 23 26.35 -14.61 76.34
N ALA A 24 25.90 -15.72 76.92
CA ALA A 24 25.09 -16.72 76.21
C ALA A 24 23.72 -16.16 75.79
N ALA A 25 23.06 -15.38 76.66
CA ALA A 25 21.79 -14.74 76.34
C ALA A 25 21.94 -13.70 75.23
N ALA A 26 22.98 -12.86 75.29
CA ALA A 26 23.28 -11.87 74.26
C ALA A 26 23.56 -12.54 72.90
N TRP A 27 24.36 -13.61 72.88
CA TRP A 27 24.64 -14.38 71.66
C TRP A 27 23.38 -15.01 71.07
N LYS A 28 22.52 -15.61 71.88
CA LYS A 28 21.26 -16.21 71.39
C LYS A 28 20.32 -15.17 70.80
N TRP A 29 20.17 -14.03 71.45
CA TRP A 29 19.35 -12.94 70.92
C TRP A 29 19.92 -12.41 69.60
N GLN A 30 21.24 -12.18 69.57
CA GLN A 30 21.93 -11.67 68.40
C GLN A 30 21.81 -12.63 67.21
N ALA A 31 22.07 -13.93 67.40
CA ALA A 31 21.92 -14.94 66.36
C ALA A 31 20.50 -14.97 65.78
N ASN A 32 19.48 -15.03 66.66
CA ASN A 32 18.08 -15.07 66.23
C ASN A 32 17.64 -13.79 65.49
N ALA A 33 18.14 -12.62 65.92
CA ALA A 33 17.86 -11.36 65.25
C ALA A 33 18.50 -11.27 63.85
N TYR A 34 19.75 -11.71 63.71
CA TYR A 34 20.43 -11.75 62.41
C TYR A 34 19.83 -12.79 61.46
N ASP A 35 19.54 -14.00 61.95
CA ASP A 35 18.93 -15.06 61.14
C ASP A 35 17.59 -14.60 60.54
N LYS A 36 16.78 -13.89 61.33
CA LYS A 36 15.52 -13.32 60.84
C LYS A 36 15.75 -12.27 59.74
N LEU A 37 16.75 -11.41 59.91
CA LEU A 37 17.08 -10.38 58.93
C LEU A 37 17.58 -10.99 57.61
N LEU A 38 18.42 -12.03 57.68
CA LEU A 38 18.92 -12.76 56.51
C LEU A 38 17.78 -13.49 55.79
N ALA A 39 16.87 -14.12 56.54
CA ALA A 39 15.71 -14.80 55.97
C ALA A 39 14.76 -13.83 55.25
N ASP A 40 14.48 -12.67 55.87
CA ASP A 40 13.61 -11.65 55.29
C ASP A 40 14.24 -11.00 54.04
N GLN A 41 15.54 -10.71 54.08
CA GLN A 41 16.27 -10.20 52.93
C GLN A 41 16.32 -11.22 51.78
N GLY A 42 16.51 -12.50 52.07
CA GLY A 42 16.47 -13.58 51.08
C GLY A 42 15.09 -13.73 50.43
N ALA A 43 14.02 -13.67 51.23
CA ALA A 43 12.65 -13.71 50.73
C ALA A 43 12.31 -12.48 49.86
N ALA A 44 12.71 -11.28 50.30
CA ALA A 44 12.51 -10.04 49.54
C ALA A 44 13.27 -10.05 48.21
N TYR A 45 14.53 -10.51 48.20
CA TYR A 45 15.32 -10.60 46.97
C TYR A 45 14.73 -11.60 45.98
N GLN A 46 14.27 -12.76 46.46
CA GLN A 46 13.62 -13.76 45.61
C GLN A 46 12.29 -13.24 45.03
N ALA A 47 11.51 -12.51 45.84
CA ALA A 47 10.29 -11.87 45.38
C ALA A 47 10.60 -10.80 44.31
N ASP A 48 11.60 -9.96 44.53
CA ASP A 48 12.01 -8.91 43.59
C ASP A 48 12.46 -9.50 42.25
N LEU A 49 13.34 -10.51 42.27
CA LEU A 49 13.75 -11.24 41.07
C LEU A 49 12.56 -11.83 40.30
N SER A 50 11.59 -12.41 41.01
CA SER A 50 10.40 -12.99 40.36
C SER A 50 9.53 -11.91 39.71
N SER A 51 9.42 -10.74 40.33
CA SER A 51 8.65 -9.60 39.82
C SER A 51 9.31 -8.97 38.60
N ILE A 52 10.63 -8.80 38.62
CA ILE A 52 11.43 -8.29 37.50
C ILE A 52 11.36 -9.27 36.33
N ALA A 53 11.51 -10.57 36.60
CA ALA A 53 11.38 -11.60 35.57
C ALA A 53 9.98 -11.61 34.94
N ALA A 54 8.92 -11.51 35.75
CA ALA A 54 7.55 -11.43 35.27
C ALA A 54 7.32 -10.17 34.40
N ALA A 55 7.78 -9.00 34.86
CA ALA A 55 7.69 -7.76 34.11
C ALA A 55 8.47 -7.82 32.79
N GLY A 56 9.66 -8.42 32.78
CA GLY A 56 10.46 -8.61 31.57
C GLY A 56 9.80 -9.53 30.54
N VAL A 57 9.19 -10.63 31.00
CA VAL A 57 8.41 -11.54 30.12
C VAL A 57 7.20 -10.82 29.53
N GLU A 58 6.50 -10.02 30.33
CA GLU A 58 5.34 -9.26 29.85
C GLU A 58 5.73 -8.21 28.82
N GLN A 59 6.80 -7.45 29.05
CA GLN A 59 7.34 -6.51 28.07
C GLN A 59 7.78 -7.20 26.77
N ALA A 60 8.43 -8.36 26.87
CA ALA A 60 8.82 -9.14 25.71
C ALA A 60 7.60 -9.63 24.90
N ARG A 61 6.54 -10.07 25.60
CA ARG A 61 5.27 -10.46 24.95
C ARG A 61 4.61 -9.29 24.24
N GLN A 62 4.51 -8.14 24.91
CA GLN A 62 3.95 -6.93 24.31
C GLN A 62 4.75 -6.49 23.07
N ALA A 63 6.08 -6.56 23.12
CA ALA A 63 6.92 -6.26 21.98
C ALA A 63 6.71 -7.26 20.82
N LEU A 64 6.55 -8.55 21.11
CA LEU A 64 6.24 -9.57 20.10
C LEU A 64 4.86 -9.36 19.46
N GLU A 65 3.84 -9.04 20.24
CA GLU A 65 2.50 -8.76 19.73
C GLU A 65 2.50 -7.52 18.82
N GLN A 66 3.19 -6.44 19.24
CA GLN A 66 3.35 -5.25 18.40
C GLN A 66 4.05 -5.57 17.09
N GLN A 67 5.12 -6.37 17.13
CA GLN A 67 5.80 -6.82 15.91
C GLN A 67 4.88 -7.67 15.02
N GLN A 68 4.08 -8.57 15.59
CA GLN A 68 3.17 -9.42 14.85
C GLN A 68 2.06 -8.61 14.17
N VAL A 69 1.46 -7.65 14.88
CA VAL A 69 0.46 -6.73 14.32
C VAL A 69 1.06 -5.89 13.20
N ALA A 70 2.28 -5.37 13.38
CA ALA A 70 2.96 -4.62 12.34
C ALA A 70 3.25 -5.49 11.10
N GLN A 71 3.68 -6.74 11.29
CA GLN A 71 3.90 -7.68 10.18
C GLN A 71 2.60 -7.99 9.42
N GLN A 72 1.50 -8.21 10.14
CA GLN A 72 0.19 -8.45 9.51
C GLN A 72 -0.28 -7.21 8.73
N ALA A 73 -0.17 -6.02 9.31
CA ALA A 73 -0.52 -4.77 8.64
C ALA A 73 0.33 -4.53 7.39
N LEU A 74 1.63 -4.86 7.43
CA LEU A 74 2.51 -4.79 6.27
C LEU A 74 2.13 -5.82 5.20
N ALA A 75 1.80 -7.05 5.58
CA ALA A 75 1.36 -8.09 4.65
C ALA A 75 0.03 -7.73 3.96
N ASP A 76 -0.92 -7.17 4.71
CA ASP A 76 -2.19 -6.68 4.16
C ASP A 76 -1.98 -5.50 3.20
N LEU A 77 -1.10 -4.56 3.57
CA LEU A 77 -0.76 -3.43 2.72
C LEU A 77 -0.06 -3.88 1.43
N ASP A 78 0.87 -4.84 1.53
CA ASP A 78 1.57 -5.40 0.37
C ASP A 78 0.62 -6.19 -0.54
N ALA A 79 -0.30 -6.98 0.04
CA ALA A 79 -1.34 -7.67 -0.72
C ALA A 79 -2.26 -6.67 -1.45
N LYS A 80 -2.66 -5.59 -0.79
CA LYS A 80 -3.47 -4.53 -1.40
C LYS A 80 -2.70 -3.82 -2.54
N SER A 81 -1.46 -3.41 -2.28
CA SER A 81 -0.59 -2.74 -3.25
C SER A 81 -0.34 -3.61 -4.48
N THR A 82 -0.10 -4.92 -4.27
CA THR A 82 0.11 -5.88 -5.36
C THR A 82 -1.14 -6.04 -6.22
N ARG A 83 -2.33 -6.12 -5.61
CA ARG A 83 -3.61 -6.15 -6.35
C ARG A 83 -3.83 -4.89 -7.17
N GLU A 84 -3.66 -3.71 -6.56
CA GLU A 84 -3.83 -2.43 -7.26
C GLU A 84 -2.86 -2.28 -8.44
N LYS A 85 -1.61 -2.72 -8.27
CA LYS A 85 -0.62 -2.74 -9.36
C LYS A 85 -1.02 -3.72 -10.47
N ALA A 86 -1.46 -4.92 -10.13
CA ALA A 86 -1.91 -5.91 -11.10
C ALA A 86 -3.11 -5.40 -11.90
N ASP A 87 -4.10 -4.81 -11.22
CA ASP A 87 -5.28 -4.23 -11.87
C ASP A 87 -4.92 -3.05 -12.77
N ALA A 88 -3.99 -2.19 -12.34
CA ALA A 88 -3.50 -1.08 -13.15
C ALA A 88 -2.75 -1.58 -14.40
N LEU A 89 -1.92 -2.62 -14.27
CA LEU A 89 -1.20 -3.24 -15.38
C LEU A 89 -2.17 -3.90 -16.37
N ALA A 90 -3.18 -4.62 -15.88
CA ALA A 90 -4.20 -5.24 -16.71
C ALA A 90 -4.98 -4.18 -17.51
N GLN A 91 -5.39 -3.09 -16.87
CA GLN A 91 -6.05 -1.96 -17.54
C GLN A 91 -5.15 -1.32 -18.60
N ASN A 92 -3.87 -1.14 -18.31
CA ASN A 92 -2.92 -0.56 -19.26
C ASN A 92 -2.72 -1.46 -20.50
N GLU A 93 -2.60 -2.77 -20.30
CA GLU A 93 -2.47 -3.73 -21.40
C GLU A 93 -3.75 -3.81 -22.24
N LEU A 94 -4.94 -3.76 -21.63
CA LEU A 94 -6.21 -3.68 -22.36
C LEU A 94 -6.26 -2.43 -23.25
N LEU A 95 -5.87 -1.27 -22.71
CA LEU A 95 -5.78 -0.03 -23.50
C LEU A 95 -4.77 -0.19 -24.64
N ARG A 96 -3.60 -0.77 -24.38
CA ARG A 96 -2.55 -1.00 -25.38
C ARG A 96 -3.04 -1.88 -26.53
N ARG A 97 -3.82 -2.92 -26.23
CA ARG A 97 -4.44 -3.79 -27.24
C ARG A 97 -5.49 -3.07 -28.08
N LEU A 98 -6.38 -2.30 -27.45
CA LEU A 98 -7.41 -1.54 -28.16
C LEU A 98 -6.79 -0.51 -29.11
N TYR A 99 -5.79 0.24 -28.64
CA TYR A 99 -5.10 1.22 -29.49
C TYR A 99 -4.26 0.55 -30.58
N GLY A 100 -3.47 -0.46 -30.22
CA GLY A 100 -2.65 -1.21 -31.17
C GLY A 100 -3.47 -1.85 -32.29
N GLY A 101 -4.62 -2.45 -31.97
CA GLY A 101 -5.54 -3.02 -32.96
C GLY A 101 -6.07 -1.95 -33.91
N SER A 102 -6.57 -0.83 -33.38
CA SER A 102 -7.09 0.27 -34.21
C SER A 102 -6.03 0.90 -35.13
N GLN A 103 -4.78 0.98 -34.66
CA GLN A 103 -3.67 1.52 -35.44
C GLN A 103 -3.21 0.53 -36.52
N ALA A 104 -3.15 -0.76 -36.19
CA ALA A 104 -2.85 -1.82 -37.16
C ALA A 104 -3.89 -1.86 -38.29
N ASP A 105 -5.18 -1.77 -37.94
CA ASP A 105 -6.28 -1.75 -38.91
C ASP A 105 -6.19 -0.53 -39.84
N ASN A 106 -6.00 0.67 -39.28
CA ASN A 106 -5.82 1.88 -40.09
C ASN A 106 -4.54 1.81 -40.95
N GLY A 107 -3.45 1.27 -40.41
CA GLY A 107 -2.20 1.07 -41.15
C GLY A 107 -2.36 0.15 -42.36
N LYS A 108 -3.08 -0.97 -42.19
CA LYS A 108 -3.41 -1.88 -43.29
C LYS A 108 -4.27 -1.18 -44.35
N LEU A 109 -5.32 -0.47 -43.95
CA LEU A 109 -6.17 0.27 -44.89
C LEU A 109 -5.39 1.32 -45.68
N ARG A 110 -4.41 1.99 -45.06
CA ARG A 110 -3.52 2.94 -45.73
C ARG A 110 -2.59 2.27 -46.73
N ALA A 111 -2.03 1.12 -46.38
CA ALA A 111 -1.20 0.34 -47.29
C ALA A 111 -2.01 -0.15 -48.50
N ASP A 112 -3.22 -0.67 -48.27
CA ASP A 112 -4.11 -1.15 -49.33
C ASP A 112 -4.50 -0.03 -50.31
N VAL A 113 -4.77 1.19 -49.81
CA VAL A 113 -5.06 2.36 -50.66
C VAL A 113 -3.81 2.84 -51.39
N ALA A 114 -2.65 2.87 -50.74
CA ALA A 114 -1.40 3.28 -51.37
C ALA A 114 -0.96 2.31 -52.49
N ALA A 115 -1.22 1.02 -52.31
CA ALA A 115 -0.98 -0.02 -53.31
C ALA A 115 -2.09 -0.10 -54.39
N GLY A 116 -3.13 0.73 -54.29
CA GLY A 116 -4.27 0.72 -55.22
C GLY A 116 -5.19 -0.50 -55.12
N GLN A 117 -4.99 -1.37 -54.11
CA GLN A 117 -5.82 -2.54 -53.86
C GLN A 117 -7.21 -2.17 -53.33
N ARG A 118 -7.35 -0.96 -52.76
CA ARG A 118 -8.62 -0.45 -52.24
C ARG A 118 -8.83 1.00 -52.66
N ARG A 119 -10.07 1.35 -53.02
CA ARG A 119 -10.46 2.70 -53.45
C ARG A 119 -11.38 3.32 -52.39
N LEU A 120 -11.12 4.56 -52.00
CA LEU A 120 -11.92 5.28 -51.01
C LEU A 120 -13.03 6.05 -51.73
N ARG A 121 -14.29 5.82 -51.35
CA ARG A 121 -15.46 6.49 -51.92
C ARG A 121 -16.19 7.23 -50.81
N ILE A 122 -16.52 8.49 -51.04
CA ILE A 122 -17.32 9.31 -50.12
C ILE A 122 -18.61 9.72 -50.81
N ALA A 123 -19.68 9.91 -50.04
CA ALA A 123 -20.88 10.52 -50.59
C ALA A 123 -20.60 11.99 -50.90
N GLY A 124 -20.89 12.40 -52.13
CA GLY A 124 -20.69 13.76 -52.58
C GLY A 124 -21.85 14.19 -53.47
N THR A 125 -22.42 15.36 -53.19
CA THR A 125 -23.44 15.98 -54.03
C THR A 125 -22.79 17.11 -54.82
N CYS A 126 -22.83 17.05 -56.14
CA CYS A 126 -22.36 18.14 -56.97
C CYS A 126 -23.52 19.10 -57.23
N SER A 127 -23.60 20.20 -56.48
CA SER A 127 -24.58 21.26 -56.75
C SER A 127 -24.13 22.02 -58.00
N VAL A 128 -24.65 21.64 -59.16
CA VAL A 128 -24.57 22.47 -60.36
C VAL A 128 -25.46 23.68 -60.09
N GLY A 129 -24.86 24.73 -59.52
CA GLY A 129 -25.53 26.00 -59.31
C GLY A 129 -25.80 26.69 -60.64
N THR A 130 -27.07 26.93 -60.93
CA THR A 130 -27.53 27.94 -61.87
C THR A 130 -27.03 29.32 -61.42
N GLY A 131 -25.82 29.68 -61.82
CA GLY A 131 -25.25 31.02 -61.64
C GLY A 131 -23.98 31.05 -60.78
N GLY A 132 -22.85 31.38 -61.43
CA GLY A 132 -21.67 31.95 -60.75
C GLY A 132 -20.37 31.14 -60.81
N GLY A 133 -20.38 29.89 -61.28
CA GLY A 133 -19.17 29.07 -61.43
C GLY A 133 -18.87 28.78 -62.90
N ASN A 134 -17.59 28.86 -63.27
CA ASN A 134 -17.07 28.63 -64.63
C ASN A 134 -17.09 27.12 -65.01
N MET A 135 -18.26 26.48 -64.91
CA MET A 135 -18.48 25.08 -65.27
C MET A 135 -19.52 25.04 -66.40
N PRO A 136 -19.22 24.47 -67.59
CA PRO A 136 -20.19 24.40 -68.68
C PRO A 136 -21.43 23.61 -68.26
N GLN A 137 -22.62 24.11 -68.61
CA GLN A 137 -23.87 23.38 -68.44
C GLN A 137 -23.78 22.07 -69.23
N ALA A 138 -23.66 20.94 -68.53
CA ALA A 138 -23.58 19.64 -69.17
C ALA A 138 -24.87 19.39 -69.96
N THR A 139 -24.74 19.15 -71.26
CA THR A 139 -25.83 18.68 -72.12
C THR A 139 -26.47 17.46 -71.49
N SER A 140 -27.79 17.50 -71.37
CA SER A 140 -28.67 16.51 -70.74
C SER A 140 -28.30 15.07 -71.11
N ALA A 141 -27.48 14.41 -70.28
CA ALA A 141 -27.34 12.97 -70.32
C ALA A 141 -28.51 12.39 -69.54
N THR A 142 -29.44 11.73 -70.23
CA THR A 142 -30.51 10.95 -69.61
C THR A 142 -29.91 9.91 -68.66
N SER A 143 -30.26 10.04 -67.37
CA SER A 143 -30.10 8.99 -66.36
C SER A 143 -28.66 8.58 -66.01
N LEU A 144 -27.83 9.54 -65.61
CA LEU A 144 -26.88 9.25 -64.53
C LEU A 144 -27.66 9.48 -63.23
N GLY A 145 -28.25 8.41 -62.68
CA GLY A 145 -28.87 8.44 -61.35
C GLY A 145 -27.88 9.04 -60.36
N ASP A 146 -28.40 9.70 -59.30
CA ASP A 146 -27.64 10.39 -58.27
C ASP A 146 -26.25 9.78 -58.14
N ALA A 147 -25.21 10.55 -58.47
CA ALA A 147 -23.84 10.10 -58.29
C ALA A 147 -23.56 10.05 -56.78
N VAL A 148 -24.13 9.07 -56.09
CA VAL A 148 -24.17 8.98 -54.62
C VAL A 148 -22.76 8.84 -54.05
N THR A 149 -21.73 8.56 -54.86
CA THR A 149 -20.35 8.40 -54.39
C THR A 149 -19.30 8.98 -55.34
N VAL A 150 -18.42 9.82 -54.80
CA VAL A 150 -17.20 10.34 -55.45
C VAL A 150 -15.99 9.52 -54.98
N GLU A 151 -15.16 9.07 -55.91
CA GLU A 151 -13.92 8.34 -55.61
C GLU A 151 -12.78 9.34 -55.33
N LEU A 152 -12.08 9.17 -54.22
CA LEU A 152 -10.92 10.01 -53.89
C LEU A 152 -9.67 9.49 -54.60
N ALA A 153 -8.82 10.42 -55.01
CA ALA A 153 -7.46 10.11 -55.42
C ALA A 153 -6.72 9.35 -54.31
N PRO A 154 -5.83 8.39 -54.63
CA PRO A 154 -5.11 7.60 -53.63
C PRO A 154 -4.35 8.44 -52.60
N ALA A 155 -3.77 9.57 -53.02
CA ALA A 155 -3.10 10.53 -52.13
C ALA A 155 -4.08 11.13 -51.11
N THR A 156 -5.24 11.61 -51.57
CA THR A 156 -6.30 12.17 -50.70
C THR A 156 -6.93 11.11 -49.81
N GLY A 157 -7.14 9.89 -50.33
CA GLY A 157 -7.66 8.75 -49.55
C GLY A 157 -6.74 8.36 -48.38
N ARG A 158 -5.42 8.45 -48.59
CA ARG A 158 -4.42 8.24 -47.52
C ARG A 158 -4.50 9.33 -46.45
N THR A 159 -4.71 10.59 -46.82
CA THR A 159 -4.94 11.70 -45.88
C THR A 159 -6.20 11.50 -45.04
N VAL A 160 -7.27 10.93 -45.59
CA VAL A 160 -8.49 10.63 -44.80
C VAL A 160 -8.20 9.60 -43.70
N PHE A 161 -7.40 8.57 -43.99
CA PHE A 161 -7.00 7.60 -42.98
C PHE A 161 -5.98 8.17 -41.97
N ASP A 162 -5.12 9.12 -42.37
CA ASP A 162 -4.32 9.91 -41.42
C ASP A 162 -5.21 10.64 -40.42
N ILE A 163 -6.19 11.38 -40.92
CA ILE A 163 -7.12 12.15 -40.10
C ILE A 163 -7.88 11.22 -39.16
N ARG A 164 -8.35 10.06 -39.66
CA ARG A 164 -9.02 9.05 -38.82
C ARG A 164 -8.11 8.53 -37.71
N ALA A 165 -6.85 8.23 -38.02
CA ALA A 165 -5.90 7.78 -37.01
C ALA A 165 -5.65 8.86 -35.94
N GLY A 166 -5.53 10.13 -36.35
CA GLY A 166 -5.45 11.28 -35.45
C GLY A 166 -6.67 11.40 -34.53
N ILE A 167 -7.89 11.37 -35.10
CA ILE A 167 -9.15 11.43 -34.33
C ILE A 167 -9.25 10.29 -33.31
N VAL A 168 -8.86 9.07 -33.68
CA VAL A 168 -8.87 7.92 -32.75
C VAL A 168 -7.90 8.16 -31.59
N SER A 169 -6.70 8.68 -31.87
CA SER A 169 -5.70 9.03 -30.86
C SER A 169 -6.17 10.19 -29.96
N ASP A 170 -6.86 11.18 -30.52
CA ASP A 170 -7.36 12.31 -29.73
C ASP A 170 -8.51 11.88 -28.83
N GLN A 171 -9.44 11.06 -29.35
CA GLN A 171 -10.52 10.47 -28.53
C GLN A 171 -9.98 9.59 -27.41
N ALA A 172 -8.90 8.85 -27.67
CA ALA A 172 -8.19 8.07 -26.68
C ALA A 172 -7.68 8.91 -25.52
N ALA A 173 -6.94 9.97 -25.86
CA ALA A 173 -6.35 10.90 -24.91
C ALA A 173 -7.44 11.60 -24.08
N LEU A 174 -8.53 12.05 -24.74
CA LEU A 174 -9.66 12.68 -24.06
C LEU A 174 -10.37 11.74 -23.10
N LYS A 175 -10.62 10.48 -23.48
CA LYS A 175 -11.23 9.48 -22.57
C LYS A 175 -10.34 9.20 -21.37
N ALA A 176 -9.03 9.06 -21.58
CA ALA A 176 -8.07 8.88 -20.50
C ALA A 176 -8.07 10.08 -19.54
N LEU A 177 -8.07 11.31 -20.08
CA LEU A 177 -8.13 12.54 -19.30
C LEU A 177 -9.44 12.62 -18.51
N GLN A 178 -10.59 12.34 -19.13
CA GLN A 178 -11.89 12.33 -18.46
C GLN A 178 -11.94 11.31 -17.32
N ALA A 179 -11.42 10.09 -17.53
CA ALA A 179 -11.35 9.07 -16.50
C ALA A 179 -10.45 9.50 -15.34
N TYR A 180 -9.30 10.12 -15.65
CA TYR A 180 -8.38 10.64 -14.64
C TYR A 180 -9.03 11.75 -13.80
N VAL A 181 -9.67 12.73 -14.44
CA VAL A 181 -10.38 13.82 -13.75
C VAL A 181 -11.49 13.27 -12.86
N LYS A 182 -12.29 12.31 -13.31
CA LYS A 182 -13.33 11.67 -12.49
C LYS A 182 -12.76 10.94 -11.26
N ARG A 183 -11.54 10.40 -11.35
CA ARG A 183 -10.89 9.68 -10.25
C ARG A 183 -10.27 10.64 -9.23
N VAL A 184 -9.60 11.70 -9.70
CA VAL A 184 -8.83 12.62 -8.84
C VAL A 184 -9.69 13.75 -8.28
N CYS A 185 -10.64 14.23 -9.06
CA CYS A 185 -11.61 15.24 -8.67
C CYS A 185 -13.01 14.60 -8.67
N PRO A 186 -13.38 13.86 -7.62
CA PRO A 186 -14.76 13.44 -7.46
C PRO A 186 -15.61 14.71 -7.36
N LEU A 187 -16.42 14.97 -8.39
CA LEU A 187 -17.44 16.01 -8.32
C LEU A 187 -18.31 15.71 -7.10
N PRO A 188 -18.63 16.71 -6.25
CA PRO A 188 -19.59 16.48 -5.19
C PRO A 188 -20.86 15.97 -5.86
N THR A 189 -21.22 14.72 -5.55
CA THR A 189 -22.53 14.17 -5.88
C THR A 189 -23.54 15.18 -5.35
N GLN A 190 -24.28 15.81 -6.26
CA GLN A 190 -25.47 16.57 -5.89
C GLN A 190 -26.40 15.56 -5.23
N ALA A 191 -26.35 15.49 -3.90
CA ALA A 191 -27.32 14.80 -3.08
C ALA A 191 -28.62 15.60 -3.19
N ASN A 192 -29.37 15.33 -4.26
CA ASN A 192 -30.69 15.87 -4.48
C ASN A 192 -31.69 14.74 -4.22
N GLU A 193 -32.49 15.00 -3.18
CA GLU A 193 -33.73 14.33 -2.72
C GLU A 193 -33.61 12.99 -1.97
#